data_AF-A0A2P8VU71-F1
#
_entry.id   AF-A0A2P8VU71-F1
#
_cell.length_a   1.000
_cell.length_b   1.000
_cell.length_c   1.000
_cell.angle_alpha   90.00
_cell.angle_beta   90.00
_cell.angle_gamma   90.00
#
_symmetry.space_group_name_H-M   'P 1'
#
loop_
_entity.id
_entity.type
_entity.pdbx_description
1 polymer ?
#
loop_
_entity_poly.entity_id
_entity_poly.type
_entity_poly.pdbx_seq_one_letter_code
_entity_poly.pdbx_strand_id
1 'polypeptide(L)'
;MSLTTALPTPSIAIQPSLESRLQVALEHARRLTALYGTDSIDVAIAWETVEELSTAHRRRATQATAFDRYCSAHPDAPECRIYED
;
A
#
# COMPACT_ATOMS: atom_id res chain seq x y z
N MET A 1 -52.20 -3.38 -2.12
CA MET A 1 -51.24 -2.41 -1.53
C MET A 1 -49.86 -2.90 -1.93
N SER A 2 -49.28 -2.29 -2.96
CA SER A 2 -48.06 -2.77 -3.60
C SER A 2 -46.84 -2.41 -2.76
N LEU A 3 -46.07 -3.41 -2.34
CA LEU A 3 -44.81 -3.23 -1.62
C LEU A 3 -43.70 -2.96 -2.64
N THR A 4 -43.36 -1.68 -2.82
CA THR A 4 -42.20 -1.28 -3.60
C THR A 4 -40.95 -1.44 -2.74
N THR A 5 -40.22 -2.54 -2.94
CA THR A 5 -38.87 -2.71 -2.41
C THR A 5 -37.92 -1.77 -3.17
N ALA A 6 -37.54 -0.66 -2.54
CA ALA A 6 -36.46 0.19 -3.04
C ALA A 6 -35.13 -0.54 -2.83
N LEU A 7 -34.39 -0.76 -3.91
CA LEU A 7 -33.02 -1.28 -3.87
C LEU A 7 -32.10 -0.26 -3.18
N PRO A 8 -31.22 -0.68 -2.24
CA PRO A 8 -30.25 0.23 -1.64
C PRO A 8 -29.27 0.72 -2.71
N THR A 9 -29.15 2.05 -2.81
CA THR A 9 -28.17 2.76 -3.62
C THR A 9 -26.76 2.25 -3.24
N PRO A 10 -25.84 2.02 -4.19
CA PRO A 10 -24.47 1.69 -3.86
C PRO A 10 -23.87 2.89 -3.11
N SER A 11 -23.75 2.76 -1.79
CA SER A 11 -22.96 3.67 -0.97
C SER A 11 -21.53 3.58 -1.49
N ILE A 12 -21.07 4.60 -2.21
CA ILE A 12 -19.67 4.75 -2.61
C ILE A 12 -18.90 4.90 -1.30
N ALA A 13 -18.44 3.78 -0.76
CA ALA A 13 -17.60 3.77 0.42
C ALA A 13 -16.27 4.43 0.02
N ILE A 14 -16.07 5.66 0.48
CA ILE A 14 -14.80 6.39 0.34
C ILE A 14 -13.78 5.61 1.17
N GLN A 15 -13.05 4.71 0.52
CA GLN A 15 -11.98 3.96 1.17
C GLN A 15 -10.84 4.95 1.49
N PRO A 16 -10.27 4.92 2.71
CA PRO A 16 -9.16 5.79 3.06
C PRO A 16 -7.95 5.52 2.18
N SER A 17 -7.18 6.57 1.88
CA SER A 17 -5.94 6.45 1.13
C SER A 17 -4.95 5.53 1.84
N LEU A 18 -4.02 4.93 1.09
CA LEU A 18 -2.99 4.07 1.66
C LEU A 18 -2.15 4.81 2.72
N GLU A 19 -1.89 6.09 2.50
CA GLU A 19 -1.21 6.98 3.45
C GLU A 19 -2.03 7.17 4.74
N SER A 20 -3.32 7.47 4.62
CA SER A 20 -4.22 7.58 5.78
C SER A 20 -4.26 6.28 6.59
N ARG A 21 -4.33 5.12 5.91
CA ARG A 21 -4.29 3.80 6.57
C ARG A 21 -2.96 3.55 7.29
N LEU A 22 -1.83 3.94 6.68
CA LEU A 22 -0.52 3.81 7.29
C LEU A 22 -0.39 4.67 8.56
N GLN A 23 -0.90 5.91 8.53
CA GLN A 23 -0.88 6.79 9.71
C GLN A 23 -1.70 6.20 10.87
N VAL A 24 -2.90 5.68 10.60
CA VAL A 24 -3.73 5.02 11.61
C VAL A 24 -3.02 3.78 12.17
N ALA A 25 -2.41 2.96 11.32
CA ALA A 25 -1.67 1.77 11.76
C ALA A 25 -0.47 2.14 12.65
N LEU A 26 0.26 3.22 12.33
CA LEU A 26 1.36 3.72 13.14
C LEU A 26 0.89 4.18 14.53
N GLU A 27 -0.20 4.95 14.60
CA GLU A 27 -0.78 5.40 15.87
C GLU A 27 -1.25 4.20 16.71
N HIS A 28 -1.86 3.21 16.07
CA HIS A 28 -2.30 1.98 16.71
C HIS A 28 -1.12 1.17 17.28
N ALA A 29 -0.09 0.90 16.47
CA ALA A 29 1.09 0.16 16.89
C ALA A 29 1.82 0.86 18.05
N ARG A 30 1.98 2.19 17.99
CA ARG A 30 2.56 2.99 19.07
C ARG A 30 1.74 2.90 20.35
N ARG A 31 0.41 2.98 20.26
CA ARG A 31 -0.48 2.87 21.42
C ARG A 31 -0.38 1.49 22.06
N LEU A 32 -0.42 0.42 21.27
CA LEU A 32 -0.28 -0.94 21.80
C LEU A 32 1.10 -1.14 22.44
N THR A 33 2.17 -0.63 21.82
CA THR A 33 3.52 -0.69 22.39
C THR A 33 3.58 0.01 23.75
N ALA A 34 2.91 1.16 23.90
CA ALA A 34 2.84 1.89 25.16
C ALA A 34 2.00 1.18 26.25
N LEU A 35 0.97 0.41 25.84
CA LEU A 35 0.08 -0.28 26.76
C LEU A 35 0.62 -1.65 27.21
N TYR A 36 1.22 -2.41 26.28
CA TYR A 36 1.56 -3.82 26.49
C TYR A 36 3.07 -4.10 26.46
N GLY A 37 3.90 -3.11 26.13
CA GLY A 37 5.33 -3.30 25.94
C GLY A 37 5.67 -4.03 24.63
N THR A 38 6.95 -4.18 24.32
CA THR A 38 7.42 -4.72 23.04
C THR A 38 7.29 -6.24 22.91
N ASP A 39 7.14 -6.96 24.03
CA ASP A 39 7.15 -8.43 24.04
C ASP A 39 5.76 -9.04 23.77
N SER A 40 4.73 -8.20 23.62
CA SER A 40 3.37 -8.64 23.33
C SER A 40 3.20 -9.04 21.85
N ILE A 41 2.53 -10.17 21.63
CA ILE A 41 2.14 -10.64 20.29
C ILE A 41 1.26 -9.61 19.58
N ASP A 42 0.36 -8.94 20.30
CA ASP A 42 -0.51 -7.91 19.72
C ASP A 42 0.29 -6.71 19.18
N VAL A 43 1.40 -6.38 19.86
CA VAL A 43 2.31 -5.32 19.44
C VAL A 43 3.08 -5.75 18.19
N ALA A 44 3.55 -6.99 18.15
CA ALA A 44 4.20 -7.56 16.97
C ALA A 44 3.28 -7.50 15.74
N ILE A 45 2.04 -7.99 15.85
CA ILE A 45 1.06 -7.98 14.75
C ILE A 45 0.75 -6.55 14.28
N ALA A 46 0.66 -5.60 15.21
CA ALA A 46 0.41 -4.20 14.86
C ALA A 46 1.56 -3.58 14.05
N TRP A 47 2.81 -3.90 14.41
CA TRP A 47 3.98 -3.47 13.65
C TRP A 47 4.14 -4.20 12.31
N GLU A 48 3.79 -5.49 12.22
CA GLU A 48 3.71 -6.21 10.94
C GLU A 48 2.73 -5.55 9.97
N THR A 49 1.57 -5.11 10.48
CA THR A 49 0.58 -4.37 9.68
C THR A 49 1.16 -3.05 9.14
N VAL A 50 1.94 -2.33 9.94
CA VAL A 50 2.64 -1.11 9.50
C VAL A 50 3.66 -1.44 8.40
N GLU A 51 4.43 -2.51 8.56
CA GLU A 51 5.43 -2.94 7.60
C GLU A 51 4.78 -3.28 6.24
N GLU A 52 3.69 -4.05 6.25
CA GLU A 52 2.96 -4.41 5.03
C GLU A 52 2.45 -3.17 4.30
N LEU A 53 1.80 -2.26 5.02
CA LEU A 53 1.27 -1.01 4.45
C LEU A 53 2.38 -0.11 3.90
N SER A 54 3.51 0.00 4.62
CA SER A 54 4.66 0.79 4.17
C SER A 54 5.30 0.20 2.91
N THR A 55 5.35 -1.13 2.81
CA THR A 55 5.88 -1.83 1.64
C THR A 55 4.98 -1.64 0.43
N ALA A 56 3.66 -1.75 0.60
CA ALA A 56 2.70 -1.44 -0.44
C ALA A 56 2.82 0.01 -0.92
N HIS A 57 3.09 0.95 0.00
CA HIS A 57 3.29 2.36 -0.33
C HIS A 57 4.57 2.57 -1.14
N ARG A 58 5.70 1.99 -0.70
CA ARG A 58 6.98 2.05 -1.42
C ARG A 58 6.90 1.44 -2.81
N ARG A 59 6.24 0.30 -2.98
CA ARG A 59 6.03 -0.35 -4.29
C ARG A 59 5.20 0.51 -5.25
N ARG A 60 4.24 1.29 -4.73
CA ARG A 60 3.53 2.29 -5.55
C ARG A 60 4.41 3.49 -5.91
N ALA A 61 5.39 3.83 -5.07
CA ALA A 61 6.28 4.96 -5.27
C ALA A 61 7.48 4.64 -6.19
N THR A 62 7.85 3.37 -6.38
CA THR A 62 8.85 2.94 -7.38
C THR A 62 8.29 3.13 -8.78
N GLN A 63 8.36 4.36 -9.28
CA GLN A 63 8.18 4.67 -10.69
C GLN A 63 9.43 4.25 -11.46
N ALA A 64 9.25 3.85 -12.72
CA ALA A 64 10.36 3.61 -13.64
C ALA A 64 11.29 4.83 -13.63
N THR A 65 12.59 4.58 -13.46
CA THR A 65 13.60 5.64 -13.48
C THR A 65 13.63 6.30 -14.86
N ALA A 66 14.30 7.45 -14.98
CA ALA A 66 14.49 8.07 -16.29
C ALA A 66 15.22 7.12 -17.25
N PHE A 67 16.15 6.31 -16.74
CA PHE A 67 16.88 5.30 -17.49
C PHE A 67 15.96 4.15 -17.92
N ASP A 68 15.16 3.58 -17.02
CA ASP A 68 14.22 2.51 -17.36
C ASP A 68 13.23 2.94 -18.45
N ARG A 69 12.72 4.18 -18.35
CA ARG A 69 11.82 4.75 -19.36
C ARG A 69 12.52 4.94 -20.70
N TYR A 70 13.76 5.43 -20.68
CA TYR A 70 14.56 5.60 -21.89
C TYR A 70 14.81 4.25 -22.57
N CYS A 71 15.28 3.25 -21.84
CA CYS A 71 15.54 1.92 -22.38
C CYS A 71 14.27 1.17 -22.83
N SER A 72 13.13 1.42 -22.19
CA SER A 72 11.84 0.90 -22.66
C SER A 72 11.43 1.51 -24.01
N ALA A 73 11.79 2.77 -24.28
CA ALA A 73 11.49 3.46 -25.53
C ALA A 73 12.53 3.22 -26.63
N HIS A 74 13.78 2.94 -26.25
CA HIS A 74 14.93 2.74 -27.14
C HIS A 74 15.70 1.46 -26.79
N PRO A 75 15.12 0.27 -27.04
CA PRO A 75 15.74 -1.00 -26.65
C PRO A 75 17.04 -1.31 -27.42
N ASP A 76 17.26 -0.69 -28.58
CA ASP A 76 18.44 -0.85 -29.43
C ASP A 76 19.60 0.10 -29.09
N ALA A 77 19.35 1.10 -28.22
CA ALA A 77 20.36 2.02 -27.74
C ALA A 77 21.52 1.25 -27.08
N PRO A 78 22.78 1.64 -27.32
CA PRO A 78 23.94 0.89 -26.86
C PRO A 78 23.98 0.68 -25.34
N GLU A 79 23.43 1.61 -24.56
CA GLU A 79 23.31 1.54 -23.10
C GLU A 79 22.18 0.63 -22.60
N CYS A 80 21.25 0.20 -23.47
CA CYS A 80 20.04 -0.55 -23.12
C CYS A 80 20.02 -2.00 -23.64
N ARG A 81 21.05 -2.41 -24.39
CA ARG A 81 21.11 -3.77 -24.97
C ARG A 81 21.32 -4.80 -23.87
N ILE A 82 20.37 -5.71 -23.75
CA ILE A 82 20.47 -6.90 -22.91
C ILE A 82 20.74 -8.09 -23.83
N TYR A 83 21.81 -8.83 -23.54
CA TYR A 83 22.15 -10.07 -24.23
C TYR A 83 21.77 -11.24 -23.32
N GLU A 84 21.17 -12.29 -23.88
CA GLU A 84 20.97 -13.54 -23.13
C GLU A 84 22.30 -14.30 -23.07
N ASP A 85 22.65 -14.80 -21.87
CA ASP A 85 23.88 -15.58 -21.60
C ASP A 85 23.83 -17.00 -22.19
#